data_AF-A0A957GNP4-F1
#
_entry.id   AF-A0A957GNP4-F1
#
_cell.length_a   1.000
_cell.length_b   1.000
_cell.length_c   1.000
_cell.angle_alpha   90.00
_cell.angle_beta   90.00
_cell.angle_gamma   90.00
#
_symmetry.space_group_name_H-M   'P 1'
#
loop_
_entity.id
_entity.type
_entity.pdbx_description
1 polymer ?
#
loop_
_entity_poly.entity_id
_entity_poly.type
_entity_poly.pdbx_seq_one_letter_code
_entity_poly.pdbx_strand_id
1 'polypeptide(L)'
;MTSLQDQDHRFRELFLAPIRKCAAYQPVFGQGKGNGFSLAEFQTLYGDDPFYNWLGLDNPAVYAAHKAAGGLTSVYRQLGVGSERLFRAIVGASLGLAEKQMESMNMTGQMANKAVIRLTFAFG
;
A
#
# COMPACT_ATOMS: atom_id res chain seq x y z
N MET A 1 -13.38 -25.59 6.10
CA MET A 1 -13.84 -24.25 6.50
C MET A 1 -12.77 -23.66 7.40
N THR A 2 -12.09 -22.62 6.96
CA THR A 2 -11.10 -21.90 7.77
C THR A 2 -11.85 -21.14 8.86
N SER A 3 -11.39 -21.20 10.12
CA SER A 3 -12.08 -20.50 11.21
C SER A 3 -11.94 -18.99 11.02
N LEU A 4 -12.90 -18.19 11.54
CA LEU A 4 -12.81 -16.72 11.53
C LEU A 4 -11.48 -16.22 12.12
N GLN A 5 -10.98 -16.90 13.16
CA GLN A 5 -9.70 -16.56 13.80
C GLN A 5 -8.50 -16.83 12.87
N ASP A 6 -8.57 -17.89 12.06
CA ASP A 6 -7.52 -18.21 11.08
C ASP A 6 -7.49 -17.18 9.95
N GLN A 7 -8.66 -16.70 9.55
CA GLN A 7 -8.80 -15.68 8.51
C GLN A 7 -8.32 -14.31 9.01
N ASP A 8 -8.70 -13.91 10.22
CA ASP A 8 -8.22 -12.68 10.86
C ASP A 8 -6.70 -12.70 11.04
N HIS A 9 -6.15 -13.83 11.50
CA HIS A 9 -4.71 -14.01 11.61
C HIS A 9 -4.04 -13.83 10.24
N ARG A 10 -4.55 -14.48 9.19
CA ARG A 10 -4.02 -14.33 7.83
C ARG A 10 -4.09 -12.89 7.33
N PHE A 11 -5.21 -12.20 7.51
CA PHE A 11 -5.38 -10.80 7.10
C PHE A 11 -4.42 -9.88 7.83
N ARG A 12 -4.29 -10.05 9.13
CA ARG A 12 -3.32 -9.33 9.94
C ARG A 12 -1.90 -9.57 9.43
N GLU A 13 -1.53 -10.81 9.12
CA GLU A 13 -0.19 -11.12 8.62
C GLU A 13 0.09 -10.54 7.23
N LEU A 14 -0.90 -10.53 6.32
CA LEU A 14 -0.76 -9.89 5.01
C LEU A 14 -0.46 -8.40 5.11
N PHE A 15 -1.06 -7.72 6.10
CA PHE A 15 -0.82 -6.30 6.35
C PHE A 15 0.50 -6.05 7.10
N LEU A 16 0.78 -6.81 8.16
CA LEU A 16 1.93 -6.56 9.04
C LEU A 16 3.25 -7.05 8.47
N ALA A 17 3.27 -8.12 7.67
CA ALA A 17 4.53 -8.70 7.18
C ALA A 17 5.39 -7.71 6.37
N PRO A 18 4.83 -6.90 5.45
CA PRO A 18 5.56 -5.81 4.80
C PRO A 18 6.10 -4.76 5.80
N ILE A 19 5.29 -4.35 6.78
CA ILE A 19 5.66 -3.32 7.76
C ILE A 19 6.80 -3.79 8.66
N ARG A 20 6.82 -5.06 9.05
CA ARG A 20 7.91 -5.65 9.86
C ARG A 20 9.27 -5.60 9.15
N LYS A 21 9.31 -5.54 7.82
CA LYS A 21 10.56 -5.31 7.08
C LYS A 21 11.19 -3.96 7.44
N CYS A 22 10.36 -2.94 7.71
CA CYS A 22 10.84 -1.65 8.20
C CYS A 22 11.21 -1.65 9.67
N ALA A 23 10.66 -2.55 10.48
CA ALA A 23 11.06 -2.71 11.89
C ALA A 23 12.43 -3.41 12.01
N ALA A 24 12.73 -4.34 11.10
CA ALA A 24 14.02 -5.03 11.03
C ALA A 24 15.12 -4.22 10.32
N TYR A 25 14.74 -3.21 9.54
CA TYR A 25 15.66 -2.32 8.86
C TYR A 25 15.82 -1.06 9.73
N GLN A 26 17.02 -0.79 10.26
CA GLN A 26 17.33 0.56 10.73
C GLN A 26 17.33 1.47 9.51
N PRO A 27 16.29 2.30 9.28
CA PRO A 27 16.30 3.16 8.13
C PRO A 27 17.49 4.11 8.28
N VAL A 28 18.24 4.30 7.20
CA VAL A 28 19.20 5.41 7.15
C VAL A 28 18.36 6.67 7.32
N PHE A 29 18.29 7.19 8.55
CA PHE A 29 17.52 8.36 8.91
C PHE A 29 18.07 9.56 8.14
N GLY A 30 17.60 9.80 6.92
CA GLY A 30 17.84 11.03 6.17
C GLY A 30 19.30 11.48 6.01
N GLN A 31 20.30 10.64 6.30
CA GLN A 31 21.73 10.98 6.14
C GLN A 31 22.29 10.54 4.78
N GLY A 32 21.43 10.13 3.85
CA GLY A 32 21.81 10.02 2.45
C GLY A 32 22.07 11.44 1.92
N LYS A 33 23.30 11.71 1.47
CA LYS A 33 23.74 12.97 0.85
C LYS A 33 22.72 13.50 -0.18
N GLY A 34 21.77 14.34 0.25
CA GLY A 34 20.70 14.92 -0.57
C GLY A 34 19.53 15.43 0.27
N ASN A 35 18.84 16.47 -0.18
CA ASN A 35 17.80 17.22 0.58
C ASN A 35 16.48 16.44 0.89
N GLY A 36 16.48 15.11 0.76
CA GLY A 36 15.27 14.28 0.71
C GLY A 36 14.41 14.58 -0.53
N PHE A 37 13.19 14.03 -0.58
CA PHE A 37 12.22 14.40 -1.62
C PHE A 37 11.58 15.76 -1.32
N SER A 38 11.37 16.57 -2.37
CA SER A 38 10.45 17.70 -2.34
C SER A 38 8.99 17.22 -2.24
N LEU A 39 8.07 18.13 -1.89
CA LEU A 39 6.64 17.81 -1.85
C LEU A 39 6.15 17.30 -3.21
N ALA A 40 6.58 17.94 -4.30
CA ALA A 40 6.18 17.54 -5.65
C ALA A 40 6.69 16.13 -6.01
N GLU A 41 7.96 15.82 -5.74
CA GLU A 41 8.51 14.48 -5.98
C GLU A 41 7.83 13.41 -5.10
N PHE A 42 7.49 13.75 -3.85
CA PHE A 42 6.76 12.85 -2.96
C PHE A 42 5.35 12.58 -3.48
N GLN A 43 4.66 13.62 -3.96
CA GLN A 43 3.33 13.50 -4.56
C GLN A 43 3.36 12.68 -5.83
N THR A 44 4.35 12.86 -6.71
CA THR A 44 4.52 12.00 -7.89
C THR A 44 4.76 10.54 -7.45
N LEU A 45 5.68 10.31 -6.51
CA LEU A 45 6.08 8.97 -6.09
C LEU A 45 4.91 8.12 -5.54
N TYR A 46 3.99 8.72 -4.80
CA TYR A 46 2.85 8.02 -4.20
C TYR A 46 1.52 8.29 -4.91
N GLY A 47 1.43 9.34 -5.72
CA GLY A 47 0.25 9.73 -6.47
C GLY A 47 0.11 9.03 -7.82
N ASP A 48 1.23 8.62 -8.43
CA ASP A 48 1.23 7.89 -9.70
C ASP A 48 0.68 6.47 -9.55
N ASP A 49 0.81 5.87 -8.36
CA ASP A 49 0.18 4.60 -8.05
C ASP A 49 -1.27 4.85 -7.60
N PRO A 50 -2.28 4.35 -8.33
CA PRO A 50 -3.66 4.68 -8.04
C PRO A 50 -4.16 4.12 -6.70
N PHE A 51 -3.56 3.04 -6.20
CA PHE A 51 -3.90 2.50 -4.90
C PHE A 51 -3.28 3.33 -3.77
N TYR A 52 -2.03 3.77 -3.92
CA TYR A 52 -1.36 4.60 -2.91
C TYR A 52 -1.98 5.99 -2.82
N ASN A 53 -2.36 6.57 -3.96
CA ASN A 53 -3.15 7.79 -4.00
C ASN A 53 -4.50 7.63 -3.31
N TRP A 54 -5.22 6.53 -3.55
CA TRP A 54 -6.51 6.27 -2.90
C TRP A 54 -6.39 6.12 -1.38
N LEU A 55 -5.28 5.56 -0.89
CA LEU A 55 -4.95 5.53 0.54
C LEU A 55 -4.53 6.89 1.11
N GLY A 56 -4.36 7.91 0.26
CA GLY A 56 -3.95 9.26 0.63
C GLY A 56 -2.47 9.38 0.98
N LEU A 57 -1.62 8.46 0.49
CA LEU A 57 -0.18 8.48 0.76
C LEU A 57 0.55 9.68 0.12
N ASP A 58 -0.05 10.33 -0.87
CA ASP A 58 0.44 11.54 -1.52
C ASP A 58 -0.06 12.85 -0.86
N ASN A 59 -0.81 12.76 0.24
CA ASN A 59 -1.35 13.93 0.92
C ASN A 59 -0.23 14.82 1.50
N PRO A 60 -0.29 16.17 1.36
CA PRO A 60 0.69 17.08 1.93
C PRO A 60 0.93 16.93 3.44
N ALA A 61 -0.07 16.49 4.22
CA ALA A 61 0.09 16.22 5.64
C ALA A 61 1.00 15.00 5.90
N VAL A 62 0.93 13.97 5.05
CA VAL A 62 1.83 12.80 5.10
C VAL A 62 3.25 13.23 4.75
N TYR A 63 3.42 14.13 3.78
CA TYR A 63 4.72 14.72 3.46
C TYR A 63 5.30 15.54 4.63
N ALA A 64 4.48 16.36 5.28
CA ALA A 64 4.91 17.14 6.45
C ALA A 64 5.41 16.22 7.58
N ALA A 65 4.66 15.14 7.86
CA ALA A 65 5.07 14.12 8.81
C ALA A 65 6.37 13.41 8.39
N HIS A 66 6.51 13.07 7.10
CA HIS A 66 7.73 12.50 6.53
C HIS A 66 8.97 13.40 6.74
N LYS A 67 8.84 14.70 6.50
CA LYS A 67 9.91 15.67 6.69
C LYS A 67 10.26 15.85 8.17
N ALA A 68 9.26 15.89 9.06
CA ALA A 68 9.47 15.97 10.50
C ALA A 68 10.17 14.71 11.06
N ALA A 69 9.86 13.53 10.52
CA ALA A 69 10.40 12.25 10.97
C ALA A 69 11.72 11.83 10.29
N GLY A 70 12.30 12.67 9.42
CA GLY A 70 13.63 12.42 8.86
C GLY A 70 13.71 11.34 7.77
N GLY A 71 12.71 11.23 6.89
CA GLY A 71 12.91 10.51 5.62
C GLY A 71 12.46 9.04 5.59
N LEU A 72 11.30 8.69 6.14
CA LEU A 72 10.78 7.31 6.21
C LEU A 72 10.00 6.84 4.96
N THR A 73 10.51 7.06 3.74
CA THR A 73 9.79 6.63 2.50
C THR A 73 9.55 5.12 2.40
N SER A 74 10.44 4.31 2.97
CA SER A 74 10.30 2.84 2.96
C SER A 74 9.06 2.38 3.73
N VAL A 75 8.70 3.05 4.84
CA VAL A 75 7.53 2.72 5.66
C VAL A 75 6.23 2.94 4.88
N TYR A 76 6.08 4.08 4.21
CA TYR A 76 4.89 4.37 3.41
C TYR A 76 4.72 3.38 2.25
N ARG A 77 5.82 2.98 1.61
CA ARG A 77 5.78 1.94 0.57
C ARG A 77 5.32 0.59 1.16
N GLN A 78 5.85 0.18 2.31
CA GLN A 78 5.42 -1.08 2.93
C GLN A 78 3.97 -1.01 3.44
N LEU A 79 3.50 0.14 3.91
CA LEU A 79 2.08 0.38 4.25
C LEU A 79 1.19 0.20 3.02
N GLY A 80 1.57 0.79 1.88
CA GLY A 80 0.87 0.60 0.61
C GLY A 80 0.83 -0.88 0.20
N VAL A 81 1.97 -1.57 0.19
CA VAL A 81 2.05 -3.00 -0.13
C VAL A 81 1.20 -3.87 0.81
N GLY A 82 1.24 -3.60 2.12
CA GLY A 82 0.45 -4.35 3.11
C GLY A 82 -1.05 -4.15 2.91
N SER A 83 -1.48 -2.90 2.71
CA SER A 83 -2.87 -2.57 2.44
C SER A 83 -3.38 -3.22 1.15
N GLU A 84 -2.57 -3.27 0.10
CA GLU A 84 -2.97 -3.87 -1.18
C GLU A 84 -3.19 -5.38 -1.03
N ARG A 85 -2.24 -6.07 -0.38
CA ARG A 85 -2.32 -7.50 -0.11
C ARG A 85 -3.54 -7.86 0.73
N LEU A 86 -3.80 -7.07 1.78
CA LEU A 86 -4.97 -7.24 2.62
C LEU A 86 -6.26 -7.04 1.82
N PHE A 87 -6.33 -5.96 1.04
CA PHE A 87 -7.51 -5.64 0.22
C PHE A 87 -7.81 -6.76 -0.78
N ARG A 88 -6.80 -7.23 -1.53
CA ARG A 88 -6.92 -8.36 -2.46
C ARG A 88 -7.48 -9.61 -1.77
N ALA A 89 -7.00 -9.92 -0.56
CA ALA A 89 -7.44 -11.08 0.19
C ALA A 89 -8.87 -10.95 0.73
N ILE A 90 -9.28 -9.75 1.18
CA ILE A 90 -10.66 -9.48 1.60
C ILE A 90 -11.62 -9.62 0.42
N VAL A 91 -11.30 -9.02 -0.73
CA VAL A 91 -12.11 -9.13 -1.95
C VAL A 91 -12.19 -10.57 -2.42
N GLY A 92 -11.06 -11.27 -2.49
CA GLY A 92 -11.03 -12.68 -2.89
C GLY A 92 -11.84 -13.59 -1.97
N ALA A 93 -11.74 -13.40 -0.65
CA ALA A 93 -12.55 -14.13 0.32
C ALA A 93 -14.05 -13.83 0.16
N SER A 94 -14.42 -12.56 -0.05
CA SER A 94 -15.81 -12.13 -0.21
C SER A 94 -16.44 -12.65 -1.50
N LEU A 95 -15.65 -12.82 -2.56
CA LEU A 95 -16.09 -13.30 -3.87
C LEU A 95 -15.86 -14.80 -4.09
N GLY A 96 -15.28 -15.52 -3.11
CA GLY A 96 -14.96 -16.94 -3.24
C GLY A 96 -13.89 -17.26 -4.30
N LEU A 97 -12.96 -16.32 -4.54
CA LEU A 97 -11.92 -16.47 -5.56
C LEU A 97 -10.79 -17.37 -5.07
N ALA A 98 -10.30 -18.24 -5.96
CA ALA A 98 -9.08 -19.00 -5.74
C ALA A 98 -7.84 -18.09 -5.78
N GLU A 99 -6.71 -18.56 -5.25
CA GLU A 99 -5.46 -17.78 -5.18
C GLU A 99 -5.00 -17.30 -6.55
N LYS A 100 -5.03 -18.18 -7.56
CA LYS A 100 -4.70 -17.85 -8.95
C LYS A 100 -5.58 -16.74 -9.55
N GLN A 101 -6.82 -16.62 -9.09
CA GLN A 101 -7.76 -15.58 -9.52
C GLN A 101 -7.51 -14.25 -8.81
N MET A 102 -7.00 -14.28 -7.59
CA MET A 102 -6.56 -13.07 -6.89
C MET A 102 -5.28 -12.48 -7.50
N GLU A 103 -4.39 -13.34 -8.01
CA GLU A 103 -3.18 -12.93 -8.73
C GLU A 103 -3.49 -12.21 -10.04
N SER A 104 -4.59 -12.56 -10.73
CA SER A 104 -5.02 -11.89 -11.96
C SER A 104 -5.84 -10.62 -11.73
N MET A 105 -6.07 -10.22 -10.48
CA MET A 105 -6.77 -8.97 -10.16
C MET A 105 -5.86 -7.77 -10.48
N ASN A 106 -6.32 -6.86 -11.33
CA ASN A 106 -5.65 -5.60 -11.59
C ASN A 106 -6.43 -4.44 -10.98
N MET A 107 -5.70 -3.56 -10.30
CA MET A 107 -6.24 -2.36 -9.66
C MET A 107 -5.80 -1.17 -10.49
N THR A 108 -6.76 -0.51 -11.15
CA THR A 108 -6.50 0.74 -11.86
C THR A 108 -7.34 1.84 -11.22
N GLY A 109 -6.81 3.05 -11.16
CA GLY A 109 -7.60 4.19 -10.70
C GLY A 109 -7.91 5.12 -11.84
N GLN A 110 -9.08 5.76 -11.75
CA GLN A 110 -9.43 6.87 -12.61
C GLN A 110 -9.43 8.15 -11.78
N MET A 111 -8.48 9.03 -12.06
CA MET A 111 -8.28 10.31 -11.37
C MET A 111 -9.23 11.37 -11.94
N ALA A 112 -10.53 11.20 -11.74
CA ALA A 112 -11.51 12.28 -11.86
C ALA A 112 -11.93 12.74 -10.46
N ASN A 113 -12.79 13.76 -10.33
CA ASN A 113 -13.25 14.40 -9.06
C ASN A 113 -13.70 13.48 -7.90
N LYS A 114 -13.71 12.14 -8.08
CA LYS A 114 -13.78 11.12 -7.03
C LYS A 114 -12.70 10.06 -7.27
N ALA A 115 -11.94 9.70 -6.24
CA ALA A 115 -11.01 8.58 -6.30
C ALA A 115 -11.78 7.26 -6.48
N VAL A 116 -11.75 6.72 -7.70
CA VAL A 116 -12.40 5.44 -8.05
C VAL A 116 -11.31 4.43 -8.38
N ILE A 117 -11.30 3.31 -7.65
CA ILE A 117 -10.52 2.13 -8.01
C ILE A 117 -11.42 1.18 -8.79
N ARG A 118 -10.99 0.83 -10.00
CA ARG A 118 -11.57 -0.24 -10.80
C ARG A 118 -10.79 -1.52 -10.56
N LEU A 119 -11.52 -2.59 -10.30
CA LEU A 119 -11.00 -3.95 -10.19
C LEU A 119 -11.35 -4.70 -11.47
N THR A 120 -10.33 -5.13 -12.19
CA THR A 120 -10.51 -5.96 -13.37
C THR A 120 -9.96 -7.35 -13.08
N PHE A 121 -10.73 -8.38 -13.45
CA PHE A 121 -10.32 -9.76 -13.35
C PHE A 121 -10.07 -10.30 -14.75
N ALA A 122 -8.86 -10.80 -15.01
CA ALA A 122 -8.59 -11.58 -16.21
C ALA A 122 -8.78 -13.06 -15.86
N PHE A 123 -9.90 -13.64 -16.29
CA PHE A 123 -10.12 -15.08 -16.25
C PHE A 123 -9.89 -15.61 -17.67
N GLY A 124 -8.93 -16.52 -17.81
CA GLY A 124 -8.68 -17.28 -19.05
C GLY A 124 -9.41 -18.61 -19.02
#